data_AF-A0A8T7IP07-F1
#
_entry.id   AF-A0A8T7IP07-F1
#
_cell.length_a   1.000
_cell.length_b   1.000
_cell.length_c   1.000
_cell.angle_alpha   90.00
_cell.angle_beta   90.00
_cell.angle_gamma   90.00
#
_symmetry.space_group_name_H-M   'P 1'
#
loop_
_entity.id
_entity.type
_entity.pdbx_description
1 polymer ?
#
loop_
_entity_poly.entity_id
_entity_poly.type
_entity_poly.pdbx_seq_one_letter_code
_entity_poly.pdbx_strand_id
1 'polypeptide(L)'
;MTNKSQASITMASNYDTPALRETVKRLIRSQMVLKGMEYKELAERLEAMGIHQRPGTLRTKITTGTLGGQLLLAILIAIGMRTLDLEQVQDVIEDIENELATDHSSNPATPTM
;
A
#
# COMPACT_ATOMS: atom_id res chain seq x y z
N MET A 1 -7.75 42.36 12.62
CA MET A 1 -8.97 41.94 13.34
C MET A 1 -10.03 41.59 12.30
N THR A 2 -10.73 40.47 12.23
CA THR A 2 -10.62 39.13 12.82
C THR A 2 -11.47 38.22 11.92
N ASN A 3 -10.94 37.03 11.68
CA ASN A 3 -11.43 35.91 10.86
C ASN A 3 -12.81 35.36 11.26
N LYS A 4 -13.62 34.90 10.29
CA LYS A 4 -14.22 33.54 10.24
C LYS A 4 -15.33 33.45 9.18
N SER A 5 -15.05 32.81 8.05
CA SER A 5 -15.97 31.83 7.45
C SER A 5 -15.27 30.99 6.37
N GLN A 6 -14.06 30.53 6.68
CA GLN A 6 -13.37 29.43 5.97
C GLN A 6 -13.45 28.16 6.85
N ALA A 7 -14.63 27.89 7.42
CA ALA A 7 -14.86 26.73 8.27
C ALA A 7 -16.05 25.95 7.70
N SER A 8 -15.82 25.24 6.60
CA SER A 8 -16.70 24.13 6.19
C SER A 8 -16.09 23.13 5.19
N ILE A 9 -14.77 23.10 4.98
CA ILE A 9 -14.13 22.04 4.16
C ILE A 9 -12.92 21.47 4.91
N THR A 10 -13.18 20.74 6.00
CA THR A 10 -12.14 19.88 6.60
C THR A 10 -12.81 18.60 7.11
N MET A 11 -13.11 17.71 6.16
CA MET A 11 -13.08 16.27 6.37
C MET A 11 -12.15 15.72 5.28
N ALA A 12 -10.84 15.96 5.44
CA ALA A 12 -9.84 15.42 4.54
C ALA A 12 -9.84 13.89 4.70
N SER A 13 -10.32 13.18 3.67
CA SER A 13 -10.15 11.73 3.52
C SER A 13 -8.66 11.41 3.39
N ASN A 14 -7.99 11.14 4.50
CA ASN A 14 -6.61 10.63 4.50
C ASN A 14 -6.65 9.11 4.26
N TYR A 15 -6.76 8.71 2.98
CA TYR A 15 -6.60 7.32 2.56
C TYR A 15 -5.14 6.84 2.67
N ASP A 16 -4.19 7.76 2.90
CA ASP A 16 -2.78 7.45 3.09
C ASP A 16 -2.49 7.04 4.55
N THR A 17 -3.04 5.90 4.97
CA THR A 17 -2.76 5.32 6.29
C THR A 17 -1.58 4.34 6.21
N PRO A 18 -0.77 4.19 7.28
CA PRO A 18 0.29 3.19 7.33
C PRO A 18 -0.21 1.76 7.07
N ALA A 19 -1.40 1.42 7.59
CA ALA A 19 -2.03 0.13 7.36
C ALA A 19 -2.34 -0.10 5.88
N LEU A 20 -2.99 0.85 5.20
CA LEU A 20 -3.28 0.73 3.77
C LEU A 20 -2.03 0.63 2.91
N ARG A 21 -0.97 1.39 3.22
CA ARG A 21 0.32 1.26 2.51
C ARG A 21 0.90 -0.14 2.67
N GLU A 22 0.87 -0.70 3.88
CA GLU A 22 1.38 -2.04 4.14
C GLU A 22 0.51 -3.12 3.50
N THR A 23 -0.82 -2.96 3.50
CA THR A 23 -1.74 -3.85 2.77
C THR A 23 -1.42 -3.88 1.28
N VAL A 24 -1.22 -2.73 0.64
CA VAL A 24 -0.83 -2.66 -0.78
C VAL A 24 0.49 -3.39 -1.04
N LYS A 25 1.47 -3.21 -0.14
CA LYS A 25 2.77 -3.91 -0.21
C LYS A 25 2.59 -5.42 -0.13
N ARG A 26 1.86 -5.91 0.87
CA ARG A 26 1.60 -7.35 1.11
C ARG A 26 0.83 -7.96 -0.07
N LEU A 27 -0.23 -7.28 -0.53
CA LEU A 27 -1.05 -7.71 -1.66
C LEU A 27 -0.24 -7.92 -2.94
N ILE A 28 0.54 -6.92 -3.36
CA ILE A 28 1.29 -7.02 -4.62
C ILE A 28 2.37 -8.11 -4.50
N ARG A 29 3.10 -8.14 -3.38
CA ARG A 29 4.22 -9.08 -3.21
C ARG A 29 3.75 -10.52 -3.09
N SER A 30 2.67 -10.79 -2.36
CA SER A 30 2.14 -12.15 -2.26
C SER A 30 1.75 -12.68 -3.63
N GLN A 31 1.09 -11.86 -4.46
CA GLN A 31 0.73 -12.23 -5.82
C GLN A 31 1.95 -12.44 -6.73
N MET A 32 2.97 -11.59 -6.62
CA MET A 32 4.23 -11.79 -7.36
C MET A 32 4.91 -13.11 -6.96
N VAL A 33 4.99 -13.42 -5.66
CA VAL A 33 5.57 -14.67 -5.16
C VAL A 33 4.78 -15.88 -5.65
N LEU A 34 3.45 -15.84 -5.55
CA LEU A 34 2.56 -16.92 -6.02
C LEU A 34 2.71 -17.20 -7.52
N LYS A 35 3.11 -16.21 -8.31
CA LYS A 35 3.34 -16.33 -9.75
C LYS A 35 4.81 -16.53 -10.13
N GLY A 36 5.74 -16.53 -9.17
CA GLY A 36 7.18 -16.56 -9.44
C GLY A 36 7.68 -15.35 -10.23
N MET A 37 7.00 -14.21 -10.12
CA MET A 37 7.24 -13.03 -10.93
C MET A 37 8.25 -12.09 -10.28
N GLU A 38 9.23 -11.64 -11.05
CA GLU A 38 10.18 -10.61 -10.64
C GLU A 38 9.78 -9.21 -11.10
N TYR A 39 10.37 -8.17 -10.51
CA TYR A 39 10.12 -6.78 -10.94
C TYR A 39 10.50 -6.50 -12.40
N LYS A 40 11.49 -7.24 -12.92
CA LYS A 40 11.88 -7.16 -14.34
C LYS A 40 10.75 -7.63 -15.24
N GLU A 41 10.23 -8.82 -14.96
CA GLU A 41 9.10 -9.38 -15.71
C GLU A 41 7.84 -8.51 -15.56
N LEU A 42 7.56 -7.99 -14.36
CA LEU A 42 6.44 -7.06 -14.16
C LEU A 42 6.57 -5.81 -15.04
N ALA A 43 7.77 -5.24 -15.16
CA ALA A 43 8.03 -4.10 -16.02
C ALA A 43 7.80 -4.44 -17.51
N GLU A 44 8.28 -5.59 -17.97
CA GLU A 44 8.08 -6.07 -19.34
C GLU A 44 6.59 -6.27 -19.66
N ARG A 45 5.82 -6.82 -18.72
CA ARG A 45 4.37 -7.01 -18.87
C ARG A 45 3.61 -5.69 -18.87
N LEU A 46 4.00 -4.73 -18.03
CA LEU A 46 3.43 -3.37 -18.06
C LEU A 46 3.75 -2.68 -19.38
N GLU A 47 4.96 -2.84 -19.90
CA GLU A 47 5.38 -2.28 -21.19
C GLU A 47 4.58 -2.87 -22.36
N ALA A 48 4.27 -4.17 -22.34
CA ALA A 48 3.39 -4.81 -23.32
C ALA A 48 1.96 -4.22 -23.32
N MET A 49 1.53 -3.57 -22.21
CA MET A 49 0.27 -2.83 -22.10
C MET A 49 0.42 -1.33 -22.40
N GLY A 50 1.60 -0.87 -22.86
CA GLY A 50 1.89 0.54 -23.13
C GLY A 50 2.27 1.35 -21.89
N ILE A 51 2.57 0.71 -20.75
CA ILE A 51 2.89 1.36 -19.49
C ILE A 51 4.39 1.20 -19.21
N HIS A 52 5.19 2.20 -19.55
CA HIS A 52 6.62 2.16 -19.31
C HIS A 52 6.94 2.45 -17.84
N GLN A 53 7.46 1.45 -17.12
CA GLN A 53 8.01 1.59 -15.77
C GLN A 53 9.34 0.86 -15.69
N ARG A 54 10.34 1.44 -15.02
CA ARG A 54 11.60 0.75 -14.75
C ARG A 54 11.44 -0.22 -13.59
N PRO A 55 12.11 -1.39 -13.59
CA PRO A 55 12.06 -2.34 -12.47
C PRO A 55 12.41 -1.71 -11.12
N GLY A 56 13.42 -0.81 -11.09
CA GLY A 56 13.78 -0.07 -9.87
C GLY A 56 12.69 0.88 -9.38
N THR A 57 11.98 1.56 -10.28
CA THR A 57 10.86 2.44 -9.94
C THR A 57 9.69 1.63 -9.37
N LEU A 58 9.36 0.49 -9.98
CA LEU A 58 8.34 -0.42 -9.48
C LEU A 58 8.69 -0.93 -8.07
N ARG A 59 9.94 -1.36 -7.88
CA ARG A 59 10.42 -1.80 -6.57
C ARG A 59 10.23 -0.73 -5.51
N THR A 60 10.61 0.53 -5.78
CA THR A 60 10.42 1.63 -4.82
C THR A 60 8.95 1.86 -4.52
N LYS A 61 8.09 2.00 -5.54
CA LYS A 61 6.65 2.24 -5.37
C LYS A 61 5.95 1.11 -4.61
N ILE A 62 6.26 -0.14 -4.95
CA ILE A 62 5.72 -1.32 -4.28
C ILE A 62 6.31 -1.45 -2.89
N THR A 63 7.51 -0.96 -2.60
CA THR A 63 8.11 -1.05 -1.25
C THR A 63 7.65 0.04 -0.31
N THR A 64 7.36 1.24 -0.83
CA THR A 64 6.77 2.32 -0.03
C THR A 64 5.28 2.12 0.18
N GLY A 65 4.60 1.36 -0.69
CA GLY A 65 3.14 1.25 -0.71
C GLY A 65 2.46 2.49 -1.28
N THR A 66 3.24 3.42 -1.86
CA THR A 66 2.75 4.68 -2.41
C THR A 66 2.74 4.60 -3.92
N LEU A 67 1.56 4.33 -4.48
CA LEU A 67 1.32 4.30 -5.91
C LEU A 67 -0.12 4.74 -6.21
N GLY A 68 -0.33 5.37 -7.35
CA GLY A 68 -1.67 5.79 -7.75
C GLY A 68 -2.56 4.59 -8.11
N GLY A 69 -3.88 4.72 -7.90
CA GLY A 69 -4.83 3.63 -8.15
C GLY A 69 -4.79 3.08 -9.59
N GLN A 70 -4.52 3.93 -10.58
CA GLN A 70 -4.33 3.49 -11.98
C GLN A 70 -3.17 2.50 -12.12
N LEU A 71 -2.05 2.78 -11.44
CA LEU A 71 -0.88 1.90 -11.46
C LEU A 71 -1.13 0.61 -10.68
N LEU A 72 -1.89 0.67 -9.58
CA LEU A 72 -2.30 -0.55 -8.84
C LEU A 72 -3.05 -1.50 -9.78
N LEU A 73 -4.09 -1.01 -10.44
CA LEU A 73 -4.89 -1.81 -11.36
C LEU A 73 -4.04 -2.40 -12.49
N ALA A 74 -3.16 -1.59 -13.09
CA ALA A 74 -2.24 -2.06 -14.12
C ALA A 74 -1.32 -3.19 -13.60
N ILE A 75 -0.79 -3.07 -12.38
CA ILE A 75 0.04 -4.11 -11.75
C ILE A 75 -0.76 -5.39 -11.52
N LEU A 76 -1.99 -5.29 -10.98
CA LEU A 76 -2.83 -6.46 -10.74
C LEU A 76 -3.17 -7.20 -12.04
N ILE A 77 -3.45 -6.46 -13.12
CA ILE A 77 -3.68 -7.01 -14.46
C ILE A 77 -2.39 -7.66 -15.01
N ALA A 78 -1.23 -7.00 -14.89
CA ALA A 78 0.05 -7.53 -15.36
C ALA A 78 0.44 -8.84 -14.67
N ILE A 79 0.20 -8.94 -13.36
CA ILE A 79 0.44 -10.17 -12.58
C ILE A 79 -0.54 -11.28 -13.00
N GLY A 80 -1.67 -10.93 -13.62
CA GLY A 80 -2.71 -11.87 -14.03
C GLY A 80 -3.65 -12.25 -12.88
N MET A 81 -3.88 -11.31 -11.96
CA MET A 81 -4.85 -11.49 -10.87
C MET A 81 -6.28 -11.44 -11.44
N ARG A 82 -7.09 -12.47 -11.17
CA ARG A 82 -8.46 -12.57 -11.70
C ARG A 82 -9.52 -12.04 -10.74
N THR A 83 -9.27 -12.19 -9.44
CA THR A 83 -10.21 -11.85 -8.37
C THR A 83 -9.46 -11.12 -7.27
N LEU A 84 -10.07 -10.07 -6.74
CA LEU A 84 -9.64 -9.40 -5.51
C LEU A 84 -10.71 -9.67 -4.47
N ASP A 85 -10.36 -10.43 -3.44
CA ASP A 85 -11.23 -10.66 -2.30
C ASP A 85 -11.11 -9.48 -1.34
N LEU A 86 -12.18 -8.69 -1.23
CA LEU A 86 -12.18 -7.50 -0.39
C LEU A 86 -12.32 -7.82 1.09
N GLU A 87 -12.91 -8.97 1.45
CA GLU A 87 -13.01 -9.43 2.84
C GLU A 87 -11.61 -9.78 3.34
N GLN A 88 -10.86 -10.59 2.59
CA GLN A 88 -9.46 -10.88 2.90
C GLN A 88 -8.59 -9.61 2.98
N VAL A 89 -8.84 -8.61 2.14
CA VAL A 89 -8.11 -7.34 2.21
C VAL A 89 -8.44 -6.57 3.48
N GLN A 90 -9.70 -6.59 3.93
CA GLN A 90 -10.12 -5.99 5.20
C GLN A 90 -9.45 -6.68 6.38
N ASP A 91 -9.44 -8.01 6.41
CA ASP A 91 -8.78 -8.80 7.46
C ASP A 91 -7.29 -8.41 7.57
N VAL A 92 -6.60 -8.30 6.43
CA VAL A 92 -5.18 -7.89 6.41
C VAL A 92 -4.99 -6.47 6.92
N ILE A 93 -5.91 -5.54 6.64
CA ILE A 93 -5.85 -4.18 7.17
C ILE A 93 -6.01 -4.20 8.68
N GLU A 94 -7.02 -4.91 9.20
CA GLU A 94 -7.28 -5.03 10.63
C GLU A 94 -6.08 -5.66 11.37
N ASP A 95 -5.50 -6.73 10.82
CA ASP A 95 -4.29 -7.36 11.35
C ASP A 95 -3.14 -6.36 11.45
N ILE A 96 -2.90 -5.56 10.41
CA ILE A 96 -1.83 -4.55 10.42
C ILE A 96 -2.14 -3.42 11.41
N GLU A 97 -3.39 -2.98 11.51
CA GLU A 97 -3.79 -1.96 12.50
C GLU A 97 -3.57 -2.47 13.93
N ASN A 98 -3.88 -3.74 14.19
CA ASN A 98 -3.62 -4.41 15.46
C ASN A 98 -2.11 -4.52 15.75
N GLU A 99 -1.30 -4.94 14.77
CA GLU A 99 0.17 -4.96 14.88
C GLU A 99 0.70 -3.57 15.29
N LEU A 100 0.28 -2.51 14.60
CA LEU A 100 0.70 -1.13 14.86
C LEU A 100 0.22 -0.59 16.22
N ALA A 101 -0.93 -1.06 16.73
CA ALA A 101 -1.44 -0.69 18.05
C ALA A 101 -0.61 -1.34 19.18
N THR A 102 -0.12 -2.56 18.97
CA THR A 102 0.65 -3.31 19.99
C THR A 102 2.08 -2.79 20.19
N ASP A 103 2.72 -2.24 19.15
CA ASP A 103 4.07 -1.66 19.24
C ASP A 103 4.16 -0.40 20.12
N HIS A 104 3.02 0.22 20.46
CA HIS A 104 2.97 1.39 21.35
C HIS A 104 2.76 1.06 22.84
N SER A 105 2.43 -0.18 23.21
CA SER A 105 2.23 -0.57 24.61
C SER A 105 3.47 -1.23 25.25
N SER A 106 4.54 -1.43 24.50
CA SER A 106 5.75 -2.17 24.90
C SER A 106 6.98 -1.27 25.05
N ASN A 107 6.81 -0.07 25.64
CA ASN A 107 7.94 0.67 26.21
C ASN A 107 7.97 0.47 27.74
N PRO A 108 8.74 -0.50 28.28
CA PRO A 108 9.13 -0.42 29.67
C PRO A 108 10.15 0.71 29.76
N ALA A 109 9.67 1.93 30.05
CA ALA A 109 10.55 2.98 30.53
C ALA A 109 11.28 2.42 31.76
N THR A 110 12.54 2.04 31.58
CA THR A 110 13.42 1.61 32.64
C THR A 110 13.47 2.74 33.66
N PRO A 111 13.01 2.57 34.91
CA PRO A 111 13.34 3.48 35.98
C PRO A 111 14.78 3.14 36.38
N THR A 112 15.75 3.78 35.75
CA THR A 112 17.08 3.86 36.32
C THR A 112 17.05 5.00 37.32
N MET A 113 16.97 4.63 38.60
CA MET A 113 17.44 5.46 39.73
C MET A 113 18.94 5.67 39.61
#